data_AF-A0A4V2JYJ9-F1
#
_entry.id   AF-A0A4V2JYJ9-F1
#
_cell.length_a   1.000
_cell.length_b   1.000
_cell.length_c   1.000
_cell.angle_alpha   90.00
_cell.angle_beta   90.00
_cell.angle_gamma   90.00
#
_symmetry.space_group_name_H-M   'P 1'
#
loop_
_entity.id
_entity.type
_entity.pdbx_description
1 polymer ?
#
loop_
_entity_poly.entity_id
_entity_poly.type
_entity_poly.pdbx_seq_one_letter_code
_entity_poly.pdbx_strand_id
1 'polypeptide(L)'
;SFTSAMTGYALFELNYGYLPQTMAGIGLNPQMSRIRTFAQRARANLLIVHDAILTARVTQTHYANLHRQEEQDIAVGSLVFLSTQN
;
A
#
# COMPACT_ATOMS: atom_id res chain seq x y z
N SER A 1 12.96 -6.53 -7.84
CA SER A 1 12.61 -5.58 -6.78
C SER A 1 11.23 -5.04 -7.08
N PHE A 2 10.25 -5.12 -6.18
CA PHE A 2 8.90 -4.57 -6.41
C PHE A 2 8.94 -3.05 -6.17
N THR A 3 9.23 -2.28 -7.22
CA THR A 3 9.30 -0.81 -7.21
C THR A 3 8.07 -0.23 -7.88
N SER A 4 7.53 0.88 -7.34
CA SER A 4 6.42 1.60 -7.99
C SER A 4 6.91 2.24 -9.29
N ALA A 5 6.22 2.01 -10.40
CA ALA A 5 6.55 2.60 -11.70
C ALA A 5 6.39 4.13 -11.72
N MET A 6 5.61 4.69 -10.79
CA MET A 6 5.29 6.13 -10.73
C MET A 6 6.30 6.94 -9.90
N THR A 7 6.97 6.31 -8.94
CA THR A 7 7.86 7.02 -7.99
C THR A 7 9.25 6.41 -7.87
N GLY A 8 9.50 5.23 -8.43
CA GLY A 8 10.78 4.52 -8.33
C GLY A 8 11.08 3.91 -6.97
N TYR A 9 10.32 4.28 -5.94
CA TYR A 9 10.48 3.77 -4.57
C TYR A 9 9.73 2.47 -4.36
N ALA A 10 10.28 1.63 -3.47
CA ALA A 10 9.57 0.44 -3.03
C ALA A 10 8.54 0.81 -1.95
N LEU A 11 7.45 0.04 -1.87
CA LEU A 11 6.28 0.38 -1.05
C LEU A 11 6.61 0.59 0.45
N PHE A 12 7.60 -0.11 0.98
CA PHE A 12 8.06 0.03 2.37
C PHE A 12 8.87 1.31 2.60
N GLU A 13 9.66 1.77 1.63
CA GLU A 13 10.36 3.06 1.72
C GLU A 13 9.36 4.21 1.73
N LEU A 14 8.31 4.11 0.91
CA LEU A 14 7.29 5.15 0.80
C LEU A 14 6.39 5.25 2.04
N ASN A 15 6.17 4.15 2.76
CA ASN A 15 5.34 4.15 3.98
C ASN A 15 6.14 4.36 5.28
N TYR A 16 7.38 3.87 5.35
CA TYR A 16 8.13 3.81 6.61
C TYR A 16 9.55 4.39 6.52
N GLY A 17 10.03 4.77 5.33
CA GLY A 17 11.35 5.38 5.14
C GLY A 17 12.55 4.43 5.26
N TYR A 18 12.33 3.13 5.53
CA TYR A 18 13.41 2.15 5.61
C TYR A 18 13.00 0.73 5.16
N LEU A 19 14.00 -0.04 4.75
CA LEU A 19 13.89 -1.47 4.46
C LEU A 19 14.10 -2.29 5.73
N PRO A 20 13.16 -3.16 6.13
CA PRO A 20 13.35 -3.99 7.33
C PRO A 20 14.53 -4.95 7.16
N GLN A 21 15.54 -4.77 8.00
CA GLN A 21 16.83 -5.48 8.01
C GLN A 21 16.73 -6.97 8.44
N THR A 22 15.54 -7.46 8.78
CA THR A 22 15.30 -8.78 9.39
C THR A 22 15.57 -9.99 8.48
N MET A 23 16.07 -9.79 7.26
CA MET A 23 16.41 -10.88 6.32
C MET A 23 17.89 -11.29 6.37
N ALA A 24 18.76 -10.56 7.07
CA ALA A 24 20.18 -10.89 7.13
C ALA A 24 20.47 -11.92 8.24
N GLY A 25 20.59 -13.20 7.85
CA GLY A 25 21.39 -14.18 8.59
C GLY A 25 20.73 -14.83 9.80
N ILE A 26 19.74 -15.71 9.59
CA ILE A 26 19.33 -16.64 10.63
C ILE A 26 20.31 -17.84 10.62
N GLY A 27 21.12 -17.99 11.67
CA GLY A 27 22.01 -19.13 11.92
C GLY A 27 21.25 -20.41 12.33
N LEU A 28 21.81 -21.59 12.00
CA LEU A 28 21.17 -22.90 12.20
C LEU A 28 21.40 -23.42 13.63
N ASN A 29 20.61 -22.94 14.60
CA ASN A 29 20.52 -23.55 15.94
C ASN A 29 19.11 -24.17 16.11
N PRO A 30 18.96 -25.37 16.71
CA PRO A 30 17.64 -25.96 16.98
C PRO A 30 16.69 -25.05 17.79
N GLN A 31 17.22 -24.19 18.67
CA GLN A 31 16.43 -23.16 19.37
C GLN A 31 15.96 -22.05 18.41
N MET A 32 16.72 -21.79 17.35
CA MET A 32 16.34 -20.91 16.24
C MET A 32 15.33 -21.57 15.28
N SER A 33 15.11 -22.89 15.31
CA SER A 33 14.08 -23.54 14.47
C SER A 33 12.67 -23.08 14.84
N ARG A 34 12.33 -23.07 16.13
CA ARG A 34 11.01 -22.61 16.59
C ARG A 34 10.81 -21.11 16.35
N ILE A 35 11.87 -20.31 16.56
CA ILE A 35 11.89 -18.87 16.27
C ILE A 35 11.74 -18.63 14.76
N ARG A 36 12.39 -19.42 13.91
CA ARG A 36 12.23 -19.38 12.45
C ARG A 36 10.80 -19.68 12.03
N THR A 37 10.19 -20.73 12.56
CA THR A 37 8.80 -21.07 12.23
C THR A 37 7.84 -19.94 12.63
N PHE A 38 8.05 -19.33 13.80
CA PHE A 38 7.29 -18.16 14.22
C PHE A 38 7.50 -16.97 13.26
N ALA A 39 8.75 -16.63 12.94
CA ALA A 39 9.08 -15.54 12.03
C ALA A 39 8.53 -15.78 10.61
N GLN A 40 8.58 -17.02 10.11
CA GLN A 40 8.01 -17.40 8.82
C GLN A 40 6.48 -17.25 8.81
N ARG A 41 5.79 -17.66 9.88
CA ARG A 41 4.34 -17.46 10.03
C ARG A 41 3.98 -15.98 10.11
N ALA A 42 4.70 -15.20 10.91
CA ALA A 42 4.50 -13.75 10.99
C ALA A 42 4.68 -13.10 9.62
N ARG A 43 5.71 -13.50 8.86
CA ARG A 43 5.96 -13.02 7.49
C ARG A 43 4.83 -13.42 6.54
N ALA A 44 4.36 -14.67 6.59
CA ALA A 44 3.26 -15.14 5.75
C ALA A 44 1.97 -14.36 6.04
N ASN A 45 1.64 -14.18 7.32
CA ASN A 45 0.48 -13.39 7.73
C ASN A 45 0.58 -11.93 7.25
N LEU A 46 1.75 -11.33 7.37
CA LEU A 46 2.00 -9.96 6.90
C LEU A 46 1.80 -9.85 5.38
N LEU A 47 2.29 -10.82 4.60
CA LEU A 47 2.10 -10.86 3.15
C LEU A 47 0.62 -11.01 2.78
N ILE A 48 -0.12 -11.89 3.46
CA ILE A 48 -1.56 -12.07 3.25
C ILE A 48 -2.33 -10.78 3.56
N VAL A 49 -2.01 -10.12 4.67
CA VAL A 49 -2.65 -8.84 5.05
C VAL A 49 -2.37 -7.76 4.01
N HIS A 50 -1.13 -7.65 3.52
CA HIS A 50 -0.80 -6.68 2.48
C HIS A 50 -1.54 -6.94 1.17
N ASP A 51 -1.61 -8.20 0.73
CA ASP A 51 -2.34 -8.58 -0.47
C ASP A 51 -3.83 -8.23 -0.37
N ALA A 52 -4.45 -8.49 0.78
CA ALA A 52 -5.83 -8.12 1.04
C ALA A 52 -6.05 -6.60 1.00
N ILE A 53 -5.14 -5.81 1.60
CA ILE A 53 -5.22 -4.33 1.59
C ILE A 53 -5.07 -3.78 0.17
N LEU A 54 -4.10 -4.29 -0.60
CA LEU A 54 -3.86 -3.87 -1.98
C LEU A 54 -5.08 -4.20 -2.85
N THR A 55 -5.60 -5.42 -2.74
CA THR A 55 -6.82 -5.85 -3.45
C THR A 55 -8.01 -4.95 -3.10
N ALA A 56 -8.23 -4.65 -1.82
CA ALA A 56 -9.32 -3.77 -1.40
C ALA A 56 -9.18 -2.37 -2.02
N ARG A 57 -7.98 -1.79 -2.02
CA ARG A 57 -7.71 -0.46 -2.60
C ARG A 57 -7.87 -0.43 -4.12
N VAL A 58 -7.40 -1.47 -4.82
CA VAL A 58 -7.58 -1.60 -6.27
C VAL A 58 -9.08 -1.63 -6.60
N THR A 59 -9.85 -2.44 -5.88
CA THR A 59 -11.30 -2.54 -6.06
C THR A 59 -12.01 -1.22 -5.76
N GLN A 60 -11.68 -0.57 -4.65
CA GLN A 60 -12.23 0.75 -4.30
C GLN A 60 -11.91 1.79 -5.38
N THR A 61 -10.67 1.84 -5.85
CA THR A 61 -10.24 2.78 -6.89
C THR A 61 -10.94 2.50 -8.22
N HIS A 62 -11.06 1.23 -8.59
CA HIS A 62 -11.77 0.82 -9.80
C HIS A 62 -13.23 1.30 -9.78
N TYR A 63 -13.95 1.02 -8.69
CA TYR A 63 -15.35 1.45 -8.59
C TYR A 63 -15.49 2.97 -8.42
N ALA A 64 -14.61 3.64 -7.68
CA ALA A 64 -14.61 5.10 -7.58
C ALA A 64 -14.42 5.73 -8.97
N ASN A 65 -13.51 5.19 -9.79
CA ASN A 65 -13.26 5.66 -11.14
C ASN A 65 -14.43 5.37 -12.09
N LEU A 66 -15.09 4.21 -11.98
CA LEU A 66 -16.29 3.90 -12.77
C LEU A 66 -17.45 4.87 -12.50
N HIS A 67 -17.57 5.34 -11.26
CA HIS A 67 -18.63 6.28 -10.86
C HIS A 67 -18.18 7.75 -10.92
N ARG A 68 -16.97 8.06 -11.40
CA ARG A 68 -16.60 9.45 -11.70
C ARG A 68 -17.40 9.90 -12.90
N GLN A 69 -18.21 10.94 -12.70
CA GLN A 69 -18.73 11.73 -13.81
C GLN A 69 -17.58 12.52 -14.43
N GLU A 70 -17.66 12.79 -15.74
CA GLU A 70 -16.77 13.75 -16.37
C GLU A 70 -16.90 15.09 -15.65
N GLU A 71 -15.76 15.72 -15.36
CA GLU A 71 -15.77 17.07 -14.81
C GLU A 71 -16.47 17.98 -15.81
N GLN A 72 -17.46 18.73 -15.34
CA GLN A 72 -18.13 19.72 -16.17
C GLN A 72 -17.13 20.82 -16.50
N ASP A 73 -17.09 21.24 -17.77
CA ASP A 73 -16.29 22.40 -18.16
C ASP A 73 -16.82 23.67 -17.48
N ILE A 74 -16.05 24.19 -16.51
CA ILE A 74 -16.35 25.45 -15.83
C ILE A 74 -15.77 26.60 -16.66
N ALA A 75 -16.61 27.18 -17.51
CA ALA A 75 -16.25 28.37 -18.29
C ALA A 75 -16.10 29.64 -17.41
N VAL A 76 -15.38 30.63 -17.93
CA VAL A 76 -15.27 31.96 -17.30
C VAL A 76 -16.65 32.59 -17.22
N GLY A 77 -17.09 32.96 -16.01
CA GLY A 77 -18.41 33.51 -15.73
C GLY A 77 -19.44 32.51 -15.19
N SER A 78 -19.10 31.23 -15.12
CA SER A 78 -19.95 30.21 -14.49
C SER A 78 -20.09 30.44 -12.98
N LEU A 79 -21.33 30.41 -12.48
CA LEU A 79 -21.61 30.46 -11.06
C LEU A 79 -21.48 29.06 -10.46
N VAL A 80 -20.52 28.89 -9.54
CA VAL A 80 -20.28 27.63 -8.83
C VAL A 80 -20.45 27.82 -7.33
N PHE A 81 -21.05 26.83 -6.67
CA PHE A 81 -21.23 26.84 -5.23
C PHE A 81 -19.98 26.28 -4.54
N LEU A 82 -19.30 27.11 -3.75
CA LEU A 82 -18.16 26.70 -2.93
C LEU A 82 -18.65 26.36 -1.53
N SER A 83 -18.71 25.07 -1.21
CA SER A 83 -18.92 24.64 0.17
C SER A 83 -17.58 24.63 0.89
N THR A 84 -17.28 25.71 1.60
CA THR A 84 -16.16 25.74 2.55
C THR A 84 -16.73 25.88 3.95
N GLN A 85 -16.20 25.09 4.87
CA GLN A 85 -16.55 25.20 6.29
C GLN A 85 -15.46 26.04 6.96
N ASN A 86 -15.85 27.10 7.65
CA ASN A 86 -14.95 27.99 8.41
C ASN A 86 -14.36 27.31 9.65
#